data_AF-A0A410QEU9-F1
#
_entry.id   AF-A0A410QEU9-F1
#
_cell.length_a   1.000
_cell.length_b   1.000
_cell.length_c   1.000
_cell.angle_alpha   90.00
_cell.angle_beta   90.00
_cell.angle_gamma   90.00
#
_symmetry.space_group_name_H-M   'P 1'
#
loop_
_entity.id
_entity.type
_entity.pdbx_description
1 polymer ?
#
loop_
_entity_poly.entity_id
_entity_poly.type
_entity_poly.pdbx_seq_one_letter_code
_entity_poly.pdbx_strand_id
1 'polypeptide(L)'
;MKKKISSILIIILAILVFISGCEKEINVVKYEEGKVTVSVDSRIELISIIQTLAGVKHLTRLTFDYKDDVLDYFNEYKDHPAVKLFKEYDSKGFNYQRPMYFILCCNYNKGLLSFDEELYNKQDQLDFNIFSKDKNKIDNFIHQLNDFISASKFDNFFDSNKNRYAGYISNYEKIVNIVDAKKRLEQYYGVGQKSYNVILVPLILAGGYGINIKNEEKLNDIYCIMGPIDMKNNDLLFYIENLPKYIEYHEFSHSFVNPLFSKNKNKINENYKLSKLLEKVGGDMKRQDYGNIEGFLNELIVRSVVARLISKYEGEEDYKRVIEFEKEKGFIYIEEVCNSLENYEKNRDKYPTFESYYGEIIKCLSSIETE
;
A
#
# COMPACT_ATOMS: atom_id res chain seq x y z
N MET A 1 58.76 -2.22 52.98
CA MET A 1 59.61 -1.25 52.24
C MET A 1 59.15 -1.26 50.78
N LYS A 2 58.30 -0.32 50.35
CA LYS A 2 58.59 0.99 49.72
C LYS A 2 59.06 0.91 48.24
N LYS A 3 58.37 1.73 47.41
CA LYS A 3 58.58 2.18 46.00
C LYS A 3 57.95 1.25 44.94
N LYS A 4 56.91 1.58 44.16
CA LYS A 4 56.33 2.79 43.54
C LYS A 4 57.14 3.39 42.37
N ILE A 5 56.45 3.52 41.21
CA ILE A 5 56.66 4.40 40.02
C ILE A 5 57.68 3.83 38.99
N SER A 6 57.52 3.79 37.65
CA SER A 6 56.66 4.32 36.57
C SER A 6 56.89 3.36 35.36
N SER A 7 56.05 3.14 34.34
CA SER A 7 55.65 4.10 33.29
C SER A 7 54.66 3.45 32.32
N ILE A 8 53.74 4.30 31.88
CA ILE A 8 52.78 4.21 30.78
C ILE A 8 53.53 4.09 29.43
N LEU A 9 53.01 3.32 28.45
CA LEU A 9 52.58 3.73 27.09
C LEU A 9 52.45 2.50 26.14
N ILE A 10 51.45 2.57 25.25
CA ILE A 10 51.43 2.08 23.86
C ILE A 10 50.79 0.70 23.51
N ILE A 11 49.57 0.86 22.97
CA ILE A 11 49.02 0.30 21.72
C ILE A 11 48.17 -0.98 21.81
N ILE A 12 46.87 -0.70 21.88
CA ILE A 12 45.73 -1.37 21.25
C ILE A 12 46.13 -2.00 19.91
N LEU A 13 46.01 -3.33 19.79
CA LEU A 13 45.88 -3.99 18.49
C LEU A 13 44.60 -4.82 18.46
N ALA A 14 43.69 -4.34 17.62
CA ALA A 14 42.42 -4.95 17.29
C ALA A 14 42.60 -6.28 16.56
N ILE A 15 41.80 -7.28 16.93
CA ILE A 15 41.28 -8.27 15.98
C ILE A 15 39.79 -8.46 16.33
N LEU A 16 38.98 -7.58 15.76
CA LEU A 16 37.55 -7.81 15.53
C LEU A 16 37.46 -8.81 14.36
N VAL A 17 37.16 -10.08 14.66
CA VAL A 17 36.65 -11.00 13.65
C VAL A 17 35.15 -10.72 13.53
N PHE A 18 34.78 -9.77 12.68
CA PHE A 18 33.41 -9.66 12.21
C PHE A 18 33.14 -10.83 11.26
N ILE A 19 32.31 -11.76 11.70
CA ILE A 19 31.63 -12.70 10.81
C ILE A 19 30.71 -11.84 9.94
N SER A 20 31.14 -11.61 8.69
CA SER A 20 30.27 -11.11 7.63
C SER A 20 29.23 -12.19 7.36
N GLY A 21 28.11 -12.12 8.08
CA GLY A 21 26.86 -12.65 7.57
C GLY A 21 26.52 -11.85 6.33
N CYS A 22 26.37 -12.53 5.20
CA CYS A 22 25.84 -11.97 3.98
C CYS A 22 24.35 -11.66 4.22
N GLU A 23 24.08 -10.57 4.94
CA GLU A 23 22.73 -10.04 5.08
C GLU A 23 22.28 -9.55 3.71
N LYS A 24 21.10 -10.02 3.29
CA LYS A 24 20.42 -9.54 2.08
C LYS A 24 20.07 -8.06 2.29
N GLU A 25 20.97 -7.15 1.94
CA GLU A 25 20.66 -5.72 1.87
C GLU A 25 19.73 -5.48 0.68
N ILE A 26 18.42 -5.56 0.91
CA ILE A 26 17.48 -4.84 0.07
C ILE A 26 17.80 -3.35 0.30
N ASN A 27 18.15 -2.63 -0.77
CA ASN A 27 18.47 -1.21 -0.76
C ASN A 27 17.18 -0.41 -0.42
N VAL A 28 16.78 -0.42 0.84
CA VAL A 28 15.58 0.28 1.36
C VAL A 28 16.03 1.36 2.31
N VAL A 29 15.57 2.59 2.09
CA VAL A 29 15.62 3.62 3.13
C VAL A 29 14.37 3.42 3.97
N LYS A 30 14.54 3.04 5.24
CA LYS A 30 13.43 2.66 6.11
C LYS A 30 13.59 3.16 7.54
N TYR A 31 12.44 3.34 8.18
CA TYR A 31 12.26 3.31 9.62
C TYR A 31 11.52 2.02 9.98
N GLU A 32 11.89 1.39 11.10
CA GLU A 32 11.23 0.20 11.62
C GLU A 32 11.02 0.29 13.13
N GLU A 33 9.79 0.02 13.56
CA GLU A 33 9.45 -0.09 14.98
C GLU A 33 8.48 -1.24 15.21
N GLY A 34 8.93 -2.29 15.88
CA GLY A 34 8.13 -3.49 16.12
C GLY A 34 7.73 -4.20 14.83
N LYS A 35 6.43 -4.12 14.47
CA LYS A 35 5.85 -4.75 13.26
C LYS A 35 5.46 -3.72 12.20
N VAL A 36 5.89 -2.46 12.35
CA VAL A 36 5.61 -1.40 11.38
C VAL A 36 6.89 -0.93 10.71
N THR A 37 6.78 -0.63 9.42
CA THR A 37 7.87 -0.10 8.59
C THR A 37 7.35 1.07 7.76
N VAL A 38 8.11 2.17 7.69
CA VAL A 38 7.88 3.26 6.73
C VAL A 38 9.11 3.34 5.83
N SER A 39 8.92 3.38 4.52
CA SER A 39 10.02 3.23 3.58
C SER A 39 9.83 3.93 2.24
N VAL A 40 10.95 4.10 1.54
CA VAL A 40 10.99 4.22 0.08
C VAL A 40 11.67 2.94 -0.44
N ASP A 41 10.93 2.12 -1.18
CA ASP A 41 11.37 0.82 -1.68
C ASP A 41 11.92 0.96 -3.11
N SER A 42 13.15 0.51 -3.35
CA SER A 42 13.81 0.65 -4.66
C SER A 42 13.08 -0.08 -5.79
N ARG A 43 12.37 -1.17 -5.49
CA ARG A 43 11.55 -1.92 -6.45
C ARG A 43 10.37 -1.06 -6.91
N ILE A 44 9.69 -0.45 -5.95
CA ILE A 44 8.55 0.42 -6.21
C ILE A 44 8.99 1.72 -6.90
N GLU A 45 10.15 2.27 -6.51
CA GLU A 45 10.72 3.43 -7.17
C GLU A 45 11.04 3.12 -8.65
N LEU A 46 11.70 1.99 -8.93
CA LEU A 46 12.00 1.54 -10.29
C LEU A 46 10.73 1.45 -11.17
N ILE A 47 9.69 0.77 -10.70
CA ILE A 47 8.47 0.61 -11.50
C ILE A 47 7.75 1.96 -11.68
N SER A 48 7.78 2.85 -10.68
CA SER A 48 7.17 4.18 -10.76
C SER A 48 7.91 5.12 -11.73
N ILE A 49 9.23 5.01 -11.85
CA ILE A 49 10.02 5.72 -12.86
C ILE A 49 9.67 5.21 -14.25
N ILE A 50 9.57 3.88 -14.44
CA ILE A 50 9.15 3.29 -15.71
C ILE A 50 7.74 3.72 -16.10
N GLN A 51 6.80 3.77 -15.14
CA GLN A 51 5.46 4.33 -15.32
C GLN A 51 5.51 5.80 -15.76
N THR A 52 6.39 6.59 -15.14
CA THR A 52 6.60 8.00 -15.47
C THR A 52 7.07 8.19 -16.91
N LEU A 53 8.08 7.43 -17.33
CA LEU A 53 8.59 7.45 -18.70
C LEU A 53 7.56 6.95 -19.73
N ALA A 54 6.75 5.96 -19.35
CA ALA A 54 5.69 5.43 -20.21
C ALA A 54 4.53 6.42 -20.42
N GLY A 55 4.37 7.39 -19.51
CA GLY A 55 3.32 8.40 -19.54
C GLY A 55 1.93 7.82 -19.25
N VAL A 56 1.84 6.93 -18.25
CA VAL A 56 0.55 6.31 -17.87
C VAL A 56 -0.33 7.26 -17.05
N LYS A 57 -1.62 6.94 -16.92
CA LYS A 57 -2.62 7.84 -16.31
C LYS A 57 -2.49 8.02 -14.79
N HIS A 58 -1.95 7.03 -14.08
CA HIS A 58 -1.96 6.96 -12.61
C HIS A 58 -0.72 7.57 -11.96
N LEU A 59 -0.25 8.70 -12.49
CA LEU A 59 0.92 9.42 -12.00
C LEU A 59 0.51 10.66 -11.21
N THR A 60 1.40 11.14 -10.34
CA THR A 60 1.20 12.40 -9.62
C THR A 60 1.04 13.58 -10.59
N ARG A 61 0.07 14.44 -10.29
CA ARG A 61 -0.13 15.71 -11.01
C ARG A 61 0.69 16.86 -10.41
N LEU A 62 1.32 16.62 -9.25
CA LEU A 62 2.19 17.60 -8.63
C LEU A 62 3.47 17.80 -9.47
N THR A 63 4.04 18.98 -9.33
CA THR A 63 5.30 19.42 -9.93
C THR A 63 6.24 19.79 -8.79
N PHE A 64 7.42 19.18 -8.75
CA PHE A 64 8.41 19.30 -7.67
C PHE A 64 9.76 18.80 -8.16
N ASP A 65 10.85 19.31 -7.58
CA ASP A 65 12.20 19.14 -8.12
C ASP A 65 12.61 17.67 -8.31
N TYR A 66 12.18 16.77 -7.42
CA TYR A 66 12.50 15.33 -7.56
C TYR A 66 11.92 14.71 -8.83
N LYS A 67 10.73 15.15 -9.27
CA LYS A 67 10.13 14.67 -10.52
C LYS A 67 10.91 15.18 -11.73
N ASP A 68 11.42 16.41 -11.66
CA ASP A 68 12.27 16.98 -12.69
C ASP A 68 13.62 16.24 -12.74
N ASP A 69 14.25 15.97 -11.59
CA ASP A 69 15.47 15.17 -11.48
C ASP A 69 15.31 13.76 -12.11
N VAL A 70 14.16 13.12 -11.90
CA VAL A 70 13.82 11.82 -12.52
C VAL A 70 13.73 11.95 -14.04
N LEU A 71 13.02 12.96 -14.55
CA LEU A 71 12.87 13.15 -15.99
C LEU A 71 14.22 13.50 -16.64
N ASP A 72 15.00 14.40 -16.05
CA ASP A 72 16.31 14.78 -16.56
C ASP A 72 17.28 13.59 -16.62
N TYR A 73 17.27 12.74 -15.59
CA TYR A 73 18.15 11.57 -15.54
C TYR A 73 17.70 10.44 -16.48
N PHE A 74 16.40 10.14 -16.57
CA PHE A 74 15.92 8.94 -17.25
C PHE A 74 15.30 9.16 -18.64
N ASN A 75 15.07 10.40 -19.08
CA ASN A 75 14.35 10.66 -20.34
C ASN A 75 15.06 10.14 -21.60
N GLU A 76 16.38 9.95 -21.57
CA GLU A 76 17.10 9.28 -22.67
C GLU A 76 16.66 7.81 -22.85
N TYR A 77 16.14 7.18 -21.80
CA TYR A 77 15.67 5.79 -21.79
C TYR A 77 14.16 5.65 -22.03
N LYS A 78 13.44 6.72 -22.40
CA LYS A 78 11.98 6.67 -22.66
C LYS A 78 11.59 5.64 -23.74
N ASP A 79 12.51 5.36 -24.66
CA ASP A 79 12.33 4.42 -25.77
C ASP A 79 12.85 3.00 -25.45
N HIS A 80 13.32 2.77 -24.23
CA HIS A 80 13.82 1.48 -23.78
C HIS A 80 12.75 0.38 -23.86
N PRO A 81 13.10 -0.87 -24.22
CA PRO A 81 12.13 -1.96 -24.29
C PRO A 81 11.27 -2.16 -23.04
N ALA A 82 11.85 -2.00 -21.84
CA ALA A 82 11.11 -2.04 -20.57
C ALA A 82 9.95 -1.03 -20.50
N VAL A 83 10.19 0.22 -20.93
CA VAL A 83 9.18 1.29 -20.92
C VAL A 83 8.09 1.00 -21.95
N LYS A 84 8.47 0.52 -23.13
CA LYS A 84 7.53 0.14 -24.21
C LYS A 84 6.65 -1.04 -23.80
N LEU A 85 7.23 -2.09 -23.22
CA LEU A 85 6.48 -3.24 -22.69
C LEU A 85 5.54 -2.83 -21.58
N PHE A 86 5.99 -1.99 -20.64
CA PHE A 86 5.13 -1.49 -19.58
C PHE A 86 3.90 -0.78 -20.16
N LYS A 87 4.11 0.14 -21.11
CA LYS A 87 3.03 0.87 -21.77
C LYS A 87 2.05 -0.04 -22.49
N GLU A 88 2.55 -1.09 -23.15
CA GLU A 88 1.71 -2.12 -23.76
C GLU A 88 0.86 -2.85 -22.72
N TYR A 89 1.47 -3.29 -21.62
CA TYR A 89 0.77 -4.02 -20.57
C TYR A 89 -0.24 -3.14 -19.81
N ASP A 90 0.07 -1.87 -19.57
CA ASP A 90 -0.84 -0.89 -18.98
C ASP A 90 -2.15 -0.79 -19.80
N SER A 91 -2.03 -0.71 -21.13
CA SER A 91 -3.19 -0.69 -22.05
C SER A 91 -4.03 -1.96 -22.02
N LYS A 92 -3.46 -3.07 -21.53
CA LYS A 92 -4.11 -4.38 -21.38
C LYS A 92 -4.57 -4.66 -19.95
N GLY A 93 -4.48 -3.68 -19.04
CA GLY A 93 -4.95 -3.80 -17.67
C GLY A 93 -3.86 -4.00 -16.62
N PHE A 94 -2.57 -3.86 -16.95
CA PHE A 94 -1.47 -3.82 -15.96
C PHE A 94 -1.34 -2.44 -15.32
N ASN A 95 -2.40 -2.00 -14.64
CA ASN A 95 -2.52 -0.67 -14.05
C ASN A 95 -2.99 -0.76 -12.58
N TYR A 96 -3.12 0.40 -11.93
CA TYR A 96 -3.45 0.54 -10.50
C TYR A 96 -2.49 -0.25 -9.59
N GLN A 97 -3.00 -1.10 -8.69
CA GLN A 97 -2.18 -1.87 -7.77
C GLN A 97 -1.38 -3.02 -8.42
N ARG A 98 -1.68 -3.40 -9.67
CA ARG A 98 -1.10 -4.60 -10.28
C ARG A 98 0.43 -4.52 -10.50
N PRO A 99 0.99 -3.42 -11.04
CA PRO A 99 2.44 -3.22 -11.10
C PRO A 99 3.12 -3.27 -9.74
N MET A 100 2.47 -2.70 -8.72
CA MET A 100 3.00 -2.66 -7.36
C MET A 100 3.05 -4.06 -6.76
N TYR A 101 1.98 -4.86 -6.89
CA TYR A 101 1.98 -6.25 -6.44
C TYR A 101 3.04 -7.08 -7.18
N PHE A 102 3.13 -6.93 -8.51
CA PHE A 102 4.11 -7.64 -9.33
C PHE A 102 5.55 -7.40 -8.84
N ILE A 103 5.91 -6.15 -8.59
CA ILE A 103 7.28 -5.83 -8.17
C ILE A 103 7.53 -6.19 -6.70
N LEU A 104 6.50 -6.21 -5.84
CA LEU A 104 6.62 -6.75 -4.48
C LEU A 104 6.88 -8.27 -4.47
N CYS A 105 6.44 -8.98 -5.50
CA CYS A 105 6.77 -10.39 -5.72
C CYS A 105 8.18 -10.60 -6.31
N CYS A 106 8.98 -9.54 -6.42
CA CYS A 106 10.37 -9.64 -6.85
C CYS A 106 11.32 -9.45 -5.66
N ASN A 107 12.42 -10.19 -5.67
CA ASN A 107 13.60 -9.87 -4.86
C ASN A 107 14.48 -8.90 -5.65
N TYR A 108 15.12 -7.97 -4.95
CA TYR A 108 16.07 -7.02 -5.54
C TYR A 108 17.38 -7.03 -4.78
N ASN A 109 18.48 -7.23 -5.51
CA ASN A 109 19.83 -7.22 -4.98
C ASN A 109 20.74 -6.39 -5.89
N LYS A 110 20.90 -5.10 -5.56
CA LYS A 110 21.84 -4.12 -6.15
C LYS A 110 22.17 -4.40 -7.63
N GLY A 111 21.19 -4.23 -8.50
CA GLY A 111 21.35 -4.35 -9.95
C GLY A 111 20.64 -5.56 -10.56
N LEU A 112 20.15 -6.49 -9.73
CA LEU A 112 19.44 -7.68 -10.22
C LEU A 112 18.09 -7.85 -9.52
N LEU A 113 17.06 -7.88 -10.34
CA LEU A 113 15.68 -8.18 -9.98
C LEU A 113 15.36 -9.63 -10.37
N SER A 114 14.86 -10.42 -9.42
CA SER A 114 14.47 -11.82 -9.63
C SER A 114 13.03 -12.04 -9.16
N PHE A 115 12.21 -12.67 -10.01
CA PHE A 115 10.79 -12.88 -9.75
C PHE A 115 10.52 -14.14 -8.93
N ASP A 116 9.67 -14.02 -7.91
CA ASP A 116 9.17 -15.13 -7.11
C ASP A 116 7.78 -15.57 -7.63
N GLU A 117 7.80 -16.58 -8.49
CA GLU A 117 6.59 -17.12 -9.13
C GLU A 117 5.65 -17.78 -8.12
N GLU A 118 6.19 -18.42 -7.08
CA GLU A 118 5.37 -19.05 -6.04
C GLU A 118 4.63 -17.99 -5.23
N LEU A 119 5.31 -16.91 -4.85
CA LEU A 119 4.70 -15.81 -4.13
C LEU A 119 3.63 -15.11 -4.97
N TYR A 120 3.92 -14.84 -6.24
CA TYR A 120 2.95 -14.19 -7.13
C TYR A 120 1.66 -15.02 -7.28
N ASN A 121 1.79 -16.34 -7.43
CA ASN A 121 0.67 -17.25 -7.63
C ASN A 121 -0.15 -17.54 -6.35
N LYS A 122 0.30 -17.12 -5.16
CA LYS A 122 -0.46 -17.28 -3.90
C LYS A 122 -1.68 -16.36 -3.82
N GLN A 123 -1.81 -15.35 -4.68
CA GLN A 123 -2.89 -14.37 -4.58
C GLN A 123 -4.17 -14.81 -5.27
N ASP A 124 -5.22 -15.03 -4.48
CA ASP A 124 -6.55 -15.45 -4.97
C ASP A 124 -7.43 -14.27 -5.41
N GLN A 125 -7.08 -13.04 -5.01
CA GLN A 125 -7.96 -11.87 -5.10
C GLN A 125 -7.76 -11.03 -6.35
N LEU A 126 -6.66 -11.22 -7.06
CA LEU A 126 -6.35 -10.43 -8.23
C LEU A 126 -6.50 -11.33 -9.43
N ASP A 127 -7.54 -11.06 -10.22
CA ASP A 127 -7.72 -11.62 -11.56
C ASP A 127 -6.62 -11.02 -12.46
N PHE A 128 -5.38 -11.51 -12.27
CA PHE A 128 -4.18 -11.12 -13.01
C PHE A 128 -4.19 -11.74 -14.40
N ASN A 129 -5.26 -11.49 -15.15
CA ASN A 129 -5.49 -12.06 -16.48
C ASN A 129 -4.42 -11.65 -17.51
N ILE A 130 -3.62 -10.62 -17.26
CA ILE A 130 -2.61 -10.14 -18.21
C ILE A 130 -1.40 -11.08 -18.35
N PHE A 131 -1.03 -11.76 -17.28
CA PHE A 131 0.16 -12.61 -17.18
C PHE A 131 -0.23 -14.06 -16.94
N SER A 132 -1.53 -14.41 -17.04
CA SER A 132 -2.13 -15.69 -16.66
C SER A 132 -1.26 -16.89 -17.06
N LYS A 133 -0.37 -17.30 -16.16
CA LYS A 133 0.60 -18.40 -16.35
C LYS A 133 1.46 -18.30 -17.63
N ASP A 134 1.60 -17.11 -18.20
CA ASP A 134 2.47 -16.86 -19.36
C ASP A 134 3.87 -16.50 -18.86
N LYS A 135 4.58 -17.55 -18.43
CA LYS A 135 5.94 -17.44 -17.88
C LYS A 135 6.89 -16.70 -18.82
N ASN A 136 6.74 -16.88 -20.14
CA ASN A 136 7.58 -16.21 -21.12
C ASN A 136 7.39 -14.67 -21.10
N LYS A 137 6.17 -14.18 -20.90
CA LYS A 137 5.93 -12.73 -20.74
C LYS A 137 6.54 -12.18 -19.46
N ILE A 138 6.40 -12.91 -18.36
CA ILE A 138 6.99 -12.53 -17.07
C ILE A 138 8.51 -12.50 -17.20
N ASP A 139 9.13 -13.58 -17.68
CA ASP A 139 10.57 -13.70 -17.83
C ASP A 139 11.12 -12.63 -18.78
N ASN A 140 10.46 -12.36 -19.90
CA ASN A 140 10.84 -11.28 -20.80
C ASN A 140 10.74 -9.91 -20.12
N PHE A 141 9.66 -9.65 -19.38
CA PHE A 141 9.51 -8.35 -18.71
C PHE A 141 10.58 -8.15 -17.64
N ILE A 142 10.84 -9.15 -16.80
CA ILE A 142 11.92 -9.13 -15.79
C ILE A 142 13.28 -8.95 -16.46
N HIS A 143 13.53 -9.62 -17.60
CA HIS A 143 14.75 -9.43 -18.38
C HIS A 143 14.90 -7.97 -18.85
N GLN A 144 13.86 -7.37 -19.42
CA GLN A 144 13.91 -5.97 -19.83
C GLN A 144 14.04 -5.00 -18.65
N LEU A 145 13.45 -5.30 -17.49
CA LEU A 145 13.65 -4.50 -16.27
C LEU A 145 15.12 -4.53 -15.81
N ASN A 146 15.74 -5.71 -15.81
CA ASN A 146 17.16 -5.85 -15.48
C ASN A 146 18.07 -5.13 -16.47
N ASP A 147 17.76 -5.20 -17.77
CA ASP A 147 18.48 -4.43 -18.80
C ASP A 147 18.36 -2.92 -18.55
N PHE A 148 17.15 -2.44 -18.22
CA PHE A 148 16.93 -1.04 -17.85
C PHE A 148 17.72 -0.61 -16.62
N ILE A 149 17.72 -1.43 -15.55
CA ILE A 149 18.48 -1.16 -14.32
C ILE A 149 19.97 -0.94 -14.64
N SER A 150 20.54 -1.84 -15.45
CA SER A 150 21.94 -1.78 -15.87
C SER A 150 22.22 -0.57 -16.78
N ALA A 151 21.44 -0.41 -17.85
CA ALA A 151 21.64 0.62 -18.86
C ALA A 151 21.49 2.04 -18.30
N SER A 152 20.52 2.25 -17.40
CA SER A 152 20.24 3.52 -16.75
C SER A 152 21.10 3.79 -15.51
N LYS A 153 21.85 2.80 -15.03
CA LYS A 153 22.56 2.87 -13.74
C LYS A 153 21.59 3.26 -12.61
N PHE A 154 20.42 2.62 -12.57
CA PHE A 154 19.33 2.94 -11.63
C PHE A 154 19.80 2.98 -10.17
N ASP A 155 20.66 2.04 -9.75
CA ASP A 155 21.18 2.02 -8.38
C ASP A 155 21.94 3.29 -8.00
N ASN A 156 22.72 3.88 -8.93
CA ASN A 156 23.45 5.12 -8.67
C ASN A 156 22.47 6.28 -8.45
N PHE A 157 21.40 6.35 -9.25
CA PHE A 157 20.35 7.34 -9.07
C PHE A 157 19.66 7.17 -7.72
N PHE A 158 19.23 5.95 -7.38
CA PHE A 158 18.56 5.67 -6.12
C PHE A 158 19.46 5.99 -4.91
N ASP A 159 20.73 5.58 -4.96
CA ASP A 159 21.71 5.83 -3.91
C ASP A 159 21.99 7.32 -3.71
N SER A 160 22.09 8.09 -4.81
CA SER A 160 22.29 9.55 -4.73
C SER A 160 21.10 10.30 -4.12
N ASN A 161 19.90 9.71 -4.13
CA ASN A 161 18.67 10.30 -3.59
C ASN A 161 18.32 9.85 -2.17
N LYS A 162 19.13 8.99 -1.53
CA LYS A 162 18.85 8.43 -0.19
C LYS A 162 18.54 9.49 0.88
N ASN A 163 19.25 10.63 0.87
CA ASN A 163 19.00 11.71 1.83
C ASN A 163 17.60 12.33 1.65
N ARG A 164 17.15 12.46 0.40
CA ARG A 164 15.82 12.99 0.08
C ARG A 164 14.72 12.02 0.53
N TYR A 165 14.89 10.72 0.25
CA TYR A 165 13.98 9.68 0.73
C TYR A 165 13.89 9.64 2.27
N ALA A 166 15.03 9.75 2.95
CA ALA A 166 15.06 9.85 4.41
C ALA A 166 14.32 11.11 4.92
N GLY A 167 14.38 12.21 4.18
CA GLY A 167 13.59 13.42 4.43
C GLY A 167 12.08 13.17 4.36
N TYR A 168 11.60 12.48 3.32
CA TYR A 168 10.18 12.12 3.19
C TYR A 168 9.70 11.29 4.38
N ILE A 169 10.46 10.25 4.75
CA ILE A 169 10.16 9.38 5.88
C ILE A 169 10.14 10.20 7.18
N SER A 170 11.20 10.98 7.45
CA SER A 170 11.28 11.78 8.68
C SER A 170 10.16 12.80 8.80
N ASN A 171 9.74 13.44 7.70
CA ASN A 171 8.65 14.40 7.71
C ASN A 171 7.30 13.73 7.94
N TYR A 172 7.08 12.57 7.32
CA TYR A 172 5.88 11.78 7.51
C TYR A 172 5.75 11.29 8.96
N GLU A 173 6.80 10.73 9.54
CA GLU A 173 6.76 10.12 10.88
C GLU A 173 6.61 11.13 12.02
N LYS A 174 6.98 12.40 11.80
CA LYS A 174 6.68 13.48 12.75
C LYS A 174 5.19 13.70 12.96
N ILE A 175 4.38 13.34 11.96
CA ILE A 175 2.93 13.62 11.93
C ILE A 175 2.12 12.33 12.08
N VAL A 176 2.48 11.29 11.33
CA VAL A 176 1.73 10.05 11.26
C VAL A 176 2.35 8.98 12.15
N ASN A 177 1.64 8.61 13.22
CA ASN A 177 2.04 7.51 14.09
C ASN A 177 1.44 6.17 13.60
N ILE A 178 2.26 5.39 12.88
CA ILE A 178 1.85 4.10 12.30
C ILE A 178 1.68 3.01 13.35
N VAL A 179 2.44 3.04 14.44
CA VAL A 179 2.27 2.10 15.55
C VAL A 179 0.86 2.24 16.15
N ASP A 180 0.39 3.47 16.31
CA ASP A 180 -0.95 3.77 16.77
C ASP A 180 -2.02 3.38 15.74
N ALA A 181 -1.80 3.67 14.45
CA ALA A 181 -2.71 3.24 13.38
C ALA A 181 -2.89 1.71 13.37
N LYS A 182 -1.78 0.96 13.41
CA LYS A 182 -1.76 -0.51 13.56
C LYS A 182 -2.57 -0.94 14.79
N LYS A 183 -2.26 -0.39 15.96
CA LYS A 183 -2.93 -0.79 17.22
C LYS A 183 -4.44 -0.59 17.13
N ARG A 184 -4.89 0.56 16.61
CA ARG A 184 -6.31 0.89 16.45
C ARG A 184 -7.00 -0.06 15.47
N LEU A 185 -6.35 -0.39 14.35
CA LEU A 185 -6.84 -1.37 13.38
C LEU A 185 -6.95 -2.76 14.01
N GLU A 186 -5.92 -3.27 14.69
CA GLU A 186 -5.96 -4.59 15.33
C GLU A 186 -7.05 -4.68 16.40
N GLN A 187 -7.22 -3.63 17.20
CA GLN A 187 -8.29 -3.54 18.19
C GLN A 187 -9.67 -3.54 17.53
N TYR A 188 -9.82 -2.79 16.44
CA TYR A 188 -11.08 -2.68 15.72
C TYR A 188 -11.43 -3.98 15.01
N TYR A 189 -10.51 -4.59 14.26
CA TYR A 189 -10.75 -5.83 13.53
C TYR A 189 -10.74 -7.09 14.41
N GLY A 190 -10.13 -7.03 15.59
CA GLY A 190 -10.00 -8.16 16.52
C GLY A 190 -8.96 -9.21 16.09
N VAL A 191 -8.17 -8.93 15.05
CA VAL A 191 -7.08 -9.77 14.55
C VAL A 191 -5.91 -8.90 14.09
N GLY A 192 -4.69 -9.44 14.16
CA GLY A 192 -3.48 -8.77 13.70
C GLY A 192 -2.96 -9.30 12.37
N GLN A 193 -1.87 -8.68 11.90
CA GLN A 193 -1.12 -9.12 10.72
C GLN A 193 0.36 -9.39 11.08
N LYS A 194 1.12 -9.89 10.11
CA LYS A 194 2.55 -10.17 10.32
C LYS A 194 3.33 -8.86 10.43
N SER A 195 3.14 -7.96 9.46
CA SER A 195 3.75 -6.64 9.38
C SER A 195 2.83 -5.64 8.68
N TYR A 196 3.03 -4.35 8.96
CA TYR A 196 2.31 -3.22 8.38
C TYR A 196 3.33 -2.28 7.76
N ASN A 197 3.31 -2.14 6.44
CA ASN A 197 4.37 -1.48 5.69
C ASN A 197 3.82 -0.29 4.92
N VAL A 198 4.31 0.90 5.21
CA VAL A 198 4.04 2.10 4.41
C VAL A 198 5.18 2.27 3.41
N ILE A 199 4.82 2.43 2.14
CA ILE A 199 5.78 2.77 1.07
C ILE A 199 5.36 4.13 0.50
N LEU A 200 6.23 5.13 0.69
CA LEU A 200 6.04 6.49 0.17
C LEU A 200 6.58 6.53 -1.26
N VAL A 201 5.72 6.89 -2.22
CA VAL A 201 6.05 6.84 -3.66
C VAL A 201 5.78 8.21 -4.29
N PRO A 202 6.82 9.05 -4.47
CA PRO A 202 6.65 10.42 -4.94
C PRO A 202 5.93 10.56 -6.29
N LEU A 203 6.08 9.57 -7.18
CA LEU A 203 5.69 9.67 -8.58
C LEU A 203 4.27 9.19 -8.91
N ILE A 204 3.58 8.51 -7.99
CA ILE A 204 2.22 8.00 -8.23
C ILE A 204 1.15 8.97 -7.75
N LEU A 205 -0.08 8.80 -8.24
CA LEU A 205 -1.21 9.64 -7.86
C LEU A 205 -1.49 9.59 -6.34
N ALA A 206 -2.03 10.69 -5.80
CA ALA A 206 -2.56 10.76 -4.46
C ALA A 206 -3.56 9.62 -4.14
N GLY A 207 -3.59 9.21 -2.87
CA GLY A 207 -4.28 8.00 -2.40
C GLY A 207 -3.26 6.89 -2.16
N GLY A 208 -3.70 5.64 -2.21
CA GLY A 208 -2.79 4.51 -2.10
C GLY A 208 -3.31 3.21 -2.69
N TYR A 209 -2.52 2.17 -2.47
CA TYR A 209 -2.85 0.80 -2.80
C TYR A 209 -2.64 -0.09 -1.57
N GLY A 210 -3.74 -0.68 -1.10
CA GLY A 210 -3.80 -1.71 -0.07
C GLY A 210 -3.43 -3.07 -0.65
N ILE A 211 -2.23 -3.55 -0.37
CA ILE A 211 -1.73 -4.84 -0.89
C ILE A 211 -1.45 -5.79 0.26
N ASN A 212 -1.84 -7.05 0.11
CA ASN A 212 -1.42 -8.14 0.98
C ASN A 212 -0.47 -9.09 0.25
N ILE A 213 0.63 -9.43 0.90
CA ILE A 213 1.53 -10.50 0.47
C ILE A 213 1.35 -11.67 1.43
N LYS A 214 0.85 -12.79 0.90
CA LYS A 214 0.56 -13.97 1.71
C LYS A 214 1.85 -14.63 2.18
N ASN A 215 1.94 -14.85 3.49
CA ASN A 215 3.02 -15.61 4.09
C ASN A 215 2.58 -17.06 4.38
N GLU A 216 3.54 -17.95 4.63
CA GLU A 216 3.26 -19.35 4.97
C GLU A 216 2.58 -19.49 6.34
N GLU A 217 2.78 -18.53 7.25
CA GLU A 217 2.33 -18.55 8.64
C GLU A 217 0.89 -18.04 8.89
N LYS A 218 -0.02 -18.12 7.91
CA LYS A 218 -1.41 -17.61 7.93
C LYS A 218 -1.60 -16.09 8.10
N LEU A 219 -0.63 -15.36 8.66
CA LEU A 219 -0.64 -13.89 8.73
C LEU A 219 0.12 -13.29 7.54
N ASN A 220 -0.36 -12.15 7.05
CA ASN A 220 0.17 -11.53 5.84
C ASN A 220 1.08 -10.34 6.17
N ASP A 221 2.01 -10.06 5.25
CA ASP A 221 2.70 -8.76 5.19
C ASP A 221 1.79 -7.81 4.41
N ILE A 222 1.30 -6.75 5.06
CA ILE A 222 0.33 -5.82 4.45
C ILE A 222 0.99 -4.47 4.14
N TYR A 223 0.56 -3.85 3.06
CA TYR A 223 1.19 -2.67 2.49
C TYR A 223 0.16 -1.56 2.27
N CYS A 224 0.59 -0.34 2.55
CA CYS A 224 -0.03 0.92 2.16
C CYS A 224 0.97 1.65 1.27
N ILE A 225 0.78 1.56 -0.05
CA ILE A 225 1.69 2.16 -1.03
C ILE A 225 1.04 3.45 -1.52
N MET A 226 1.58 4.61 -1.18
CA MET A 226 0.87 5.88 -1.32
C MET A 226 1.66 6.94 -2.09
N GLY A 227 0.93 7.73 -2.87
CA GLY A 227 1.42 8.95 -3.49
C GLY A 227 1.22 10.17 -2.61
N PRO A 228 1.91 11.29 -2.91
CA PRO A 228 1.71 12.54 -2.18
C PRO A 228 0.31 13.11 -2.46
N ILE A 229 -0.37 13.56 -1.40
CA ILE A 229 -1.67 14.23 -1.47
C ILE A 229 -1.53 15.70 -1.83
N ASP A 230 -0.50 16.36 -1.28
CA ASP A 230 -0.25 17.78 -1.50
C ASP A 230 1.25 18.08 -1.34
N MET A 231 1.62 19.35 -1.47
CA MET A 231 2.98 19.84 -1.31
C MET A 231 2.99 21.19 -0.59
N LYS A 232 3.93 21.36 0.33
CA LYS A 232 4.13 22.63 1.06
C LYS A 232 5.61 22.98 1.09
N ASN A 233 5.98 24.15 0.59
CA ASN A 233 7.38 24.59 0.51
C ASN A 233 8.31 23.55 -0.17
N ASN A 234 7.82 22.89 -1.23
CA ASN A 234 8.52 21.80 -1.94
C ASN A 234 8.65 20.48 -1.15
N ASP A 235 8.09 20.39 0.06
CA ASP A 235 7.97 19.13 0.79
C ASP A 235 6.68 18.41 0.41
N LEU A 236 6.81 17.15 -0.02
CA LEU A 236 5.69 16.29 -0.34
C LEU A 236 4.96 15.85 0.93
N LEU A 237 3.64 16.02 0.94
CA LEU A 237 2.76 15.57 2.02
C LEU A 237 2.10 14.26 1.63
N PHE A 238 2.46 13.18 2.33
CA PHE A 238 1.87 11.84 2.15
C PHE A 238 0.73 11.58 3.15
N TYR A 239 0.09 12.64 3.65
CA TYR A 239 -0.97 12.57 4.65
C TYR A 239 -1.97 13.70 4.44
N ILE A 240 -3.17 13.53 4.98
CA ILE A 240 -4.19 14.59 5.04
C ILE A 240 -3.93 15.38 6.32
N GLU A 241 -3.66 16.69 6.23
CA GLU A 241 -3.25 17.50 7.40
C GLU A 241 -4.20 17.38 8.59
N ASN A 242 -5.52 17.37 8.35
CA ASN A 242 -6.52 17.24 9.42
C ASN A 242 -6.83 15.79 9.82
N LEU A 243 -6.46 14.80 8.99
CA LEU A 243 -6.72 13.38 9.24
C LEU A 243 -5.51 12.52 8.88
N PRO A 244 -4.39 12.63 9.62
CA PRO A 244 -3.11 12.11 9.14
C PRO A 244 -3.02 10.59 9.01
N LYS A 245 -3.94 9.82 9.63
CA LYS A 245 -4.00 8.35 9.57
C LYS A 245 -5.04 7.79 8.58
N TYR A 246 -5.72 8.66 7.83
CA TYR A 246 -6.85 8.28 7.00
C TYR A 246 -6.46 7.24 5.94
N ILE A 247 -5.33 7.45 5.25
CA ILE A 247 -4.89 6.58 4.14
C ILE A 247 -4.51 5.21 4.69
N GLU A 248 -3.80 5.17 5.81
CA GLU A 248 -3.35 3.94 6.46
C GLU A 248 -4.53 3.13 6.96
N TYR A 249 -5.52 3.79 7.59
CA TYR A 249 -6.77 3.11 7.95
C TYR A 249 -7.43 2.53 6.70
N HIS A 250 -7.51 3.27 5.60
CA HIS A 250 -8.15 2.82 4.37
C HIS A 250 -7.42 1.63 3.73
N GLU A 251 -6.14 1.81 3.38
CA GLU A 251 -5.38 0.82 2.61
C GLU A 251 -5.11 -0.46 3.39
N PHE A 252 -4.80 -0.36 4.69
CA PHE A 252 -4.63 -1.57 5.51
C PHE A 252 -5.94 -2.31 5.71
N SER A 253 -7.09 -1.63 5.75
CA SER A 253 -8.41 -2.24 5.92
C SER A 253 -8.77 -3.21 4.79
N HIS A 254 -8.29 -3.00 3.57
CA HIS A 254 -8.49 -3.95 2.46
C HIS A 254 -7.96 -5.36 2.79
N SER A 255 -6.86 -5.45 3.54
CA SER A 255 -6.28 -6.74 3.95
C SER A 255 -7.15 -7.51 4.96
N PHE A 256 -8.09 -6.85 5.62
CA PHE A 256 -9.06 -7.46 6.53
C PHE A 256 -10.41 -7.70 5.87
N VAL A 257 -10.86 -6.79 4.99
CA VAL A 257 -12.20 -6.82 4.38
C VAL A 257 -12.25 -7.71 3.14
N ASN A 258 -11.33 -7.54 2.19
CA ASN A 258 -11.37 -8.25 0.91
C ASN A 258 -11.45 -9.79 1.08
N PRO A 259 -10.69 -10.43 2.00
CA PRO A 259 -10.81 -11.88 2.23
C PRO A 259 -12.21 -12.33 2.65
N LEU A 260 -12.97 -11.48 3.33
CA LEU A 260 -14.32 -11.79 3.82
C LEU A 260 -15.33 -11.80 2.67
N PHE A 261 -15.17 -10.91 1.68
CA PHE A 261 -15.91 -11.01 0.44
C PHE A 261 -15.60 -12.33 -0.27
N SER A 262 -14.32 -12.67 -0.47
CA SER A 262 -13.93 -13.91 -1.16
C SER A 262 -14.52 -15.16 -0.49
N LYS A 263 -14.50 -15.23 0.85
CA LYS A 263 -15.11 -16.33 1.64
C LYS A 263 -16.63 -16.45 1.46
N ASN A 264 -17.31 -15.35 1.11
CA ASN A 264 -18.77 -15.27 0.99
C ASN A 264 -19.25 -15.04 -0.46
N LYS A 265 -18.36 -15.13 -1.45
CA LYS A 265 -18.57 -14.70 -2.84
C LYS A 265 -19.87 -15.22 -3.45
N ASN A 266 -20.15 -16.53 -3.33
CA ASN A 266 -21.37 -17.13 -3.89
C ASN A 266 -22.64 -16.54 -3.27
N LYS A 267 -22.71 -16.46 -1.94
CA LYS A 267 -23.86 -15.89 -1.22
C LYS A 267 -24.10 -14.42 -1.56
N ILE A 268 -23.02 -13.65 -1.73
CA ILE A 268 -23.10 -12.23 -2.10
C ILE A 268 -23.59 -12.09 -3.54
N ASN A 269 -23.04 -12.85 -4.47
CA ASN A 269 -23.42 -12.80 -5.89
C ASN A 269 -24.86 -13.25 -6.14
N GLU A 270 -25.38 -14.18 -5.33
CA GLU A 270 -26.77 -14.64 -5.40
C GLU A 270 -27.76 -13.65 -4.74
N ASN A 271 -27.27 -12.67 -3.98
CA ASN A 271 -28.11 -11.74 -3.25
C ASN A 271 -28.53 -10.54 -4.11
N TYR A 272 -29.67 -10.68 -4.78
CA TYR A 272 -30.23 -9.67 -5.67
C TYR A 272 -30.46 -8.29 -5.02
N LYS A 273 -30.62 -8.20 -3.69
CA LYS A 273 -30.78 -6.92 -3.00
C LYS A 273 -29.50 -6.09 -3.06
N LEU A 274 -28.34 -6.73 -2.92
CA LEU A 274 -27.05 -6.05 -3.03
C LEU A 274 -26.80 -5.57 -4.46
N SER A 275 -27.21 -6.34 -5.46
CA SER A 275 -27.15 -5.92 -6.87
C SER A 275 -27.99 -4.66 -7.13
N LYS A 276 -29.19 -4.56 -6.55
CA LYS A 276 -30.03 -3.34 -6.66
C LYS A 276 -29.38 -2.12 -6.02
N LEU A 277 -28.69 -2.28 -4.89
CA LEU A 277 -27.93 -1.18 -4.29
C LEU A 277 -26.85 -0.67 -5.25
N LEU A 278 -26.08 -1.58 -5.85
CA LEU A 278 -25.06 -1.24 -6.84
C LEU A 278 -25.66 -0.58 -8.07
N GLU A 279 -26.79 -1.05 -8.59
CA GLU A 279 -27.46 -0.44 -9.75
C GLU A 279 -27.76 1.05 -9.51
N LYS A 280 -28.25 1.39 -8.30
CA LYS A 280 -28.58 2.78 -7.92
C LYS A 280 -27.36 3.71 -7.88
N VAL A 281 -26.18 3.21 -7.53
CA VAL A 281 -24.92 4.00 -7.49
C VAL A 281 -23.96 3.66 -8.63
N GLY A 282 -24.39 2.86 -9.61
CA GLY A 282 -23.49 2.18 -10.55
C GLY A 282 -22.71 3.15 -11.45
N GLY A 283 -23.29 4.31 -11.74
CA GLY A 283 -22.61 5.37 -12.49
C GLY A 283 -21.40 5.93 -11.73
N ASP A 284 -21.55 6.17 -10.43
CA ASP A 284 -20.50 6.75 -9.58
C ASP A 284 -19.41 5.71 -9.27
N MET A 285 -19.83 4.47 -9.02
CA MET A 285 -18.91 3.36 -8.78
C MET A 285 -18.05 3.05 -10.01
N LYS A 286 -18.64 3.05 -11.23
CA LYS A 286 -17.88 2.84 -12.47
C LYS A 286 -16.82 3.92 -12.72
N ARG A 287 -17.07 5.18 -12.36
CA ARG A 287 -16.09 6.27 -12.52
C ARG A 287 -14.89 6.16 -11.57
N GLN A 288 -15.01 5.31 -10.56
CA GLN A 288 -13.98 5.05 -9.54
C GLN A 288 -13.46 3.61 -9.62
N ASP A 289 -13.73 2.89 -10.72
CA ASP A 289 -13.31 1.50 -10.96
C ASP A 289 -13.92 0.45 -10.00
N TYR A 290 -14.99 0.81 -9.30
CA TYR A 290 -15.74 -0.03 -8.36
C TYR A 290 -17.07 -0.52 -8.93
N GLY A 291 -17.22 -0.53 -10.27
CA GLY A 291 -18.48 -0.83 -10.96
C GLY A 291 -19.00 -2.26 -10.86
N ASN A 292 -18.32 -3.14 -10.11
CA ASN A 292 -18.74 -4.50 -9.83
C ASN A 292 -19.04 -4.67 -8.32
N ILE A 293 -19.78 -5.72 -7.95
CA ILE A 293 -20.26 -5.91 -6.58
C ILE A 293 -19.13 -6.10 -5.56
N GLU A 294 -18.01 -6.68 -5.97
CA GLU A 294 -16.83 -6.87 -5.11
C GLU A 294 -16.18 -5.53 -4.79
N GLY A 295 -15.89 -4.72 -5.80
CA GLY A 295 -15.34 -3.38 -5.64
C GLY A 295 -16.25 -2.50 -4.79
N PHE A 296 -17.54 -2.42 -5.12
CA PHE A 296 -18.50 -1.61 -4.39
C PHE A 296 -18.61 -2.00 -2.90
N LEU A 297 -18.78 -3.28 -2.59
CA LEU A 297 -18.96 -3.70 -1.19
C LEU A 297 -17.67 -3.58 -0.38
N ASN A 298 -16.52 -3.97 -0.94
CA ASN A 298 -15.25 -3.83 -0.23
C ASN A 298 -14.96 -2.36 0.09
N GLU A 299 -15.12 -1.47 -0.89
CA GLU A 299 -14.89 -0.04 -0.70
C GLU A 299 -15.87 0.59 0.29
N LEU A 300 -17.17 0.30 0.17
CA LEU A 300 -18.17 0.83 1.08
C LEU A 300 -17.85 0.41 2.52
N ILE A 301 -17.55 -0.87 2.75
CA ILE A 301 -17.25 -1.39 4.09
C ILE A 301 -15.94 -0.79 4.63
N VAL A 302 -14.88 -0.73 3.82
CA VAL A 302 -13.60 -0.11 4.22
C VAL A 302 -13.82 1.35 4.62
N ARG A 303 -14.52 2.13 3.79
CA ARG A 303 -14.81 3.55 4.04
C ARG A 303 -15.64 3.75 5.31
N SER A 304 -16.63 2.89 5.55
CA SER A 304 -17.37 2.91 6.81
C SER A 304 -16.50 2.60 8.02
N VAL A 305 -15.57 1.64 7.94
CA VAL A 305 -14.62 1.37 9.03
C VAL A 305 -13.72 2.58 9.30
N VAL A 306 -13.20 3.23 8.25
CA VAL A 306 -12.42 4.46 8.37
C VAL A 306 -13.23 5.54 9.10
N ALA A 307 -14.48 5.77 8.70
CA ALA A 307 -15.37 6.73 9.35
C ALA A 307 -15.58 6.40 10.84
N ARG A 308 -15.80 5.12 11.18
CA ARG A 308 -15.94 4.69 12.58
C ARG A 308 -14.67 4.85 13.41
N LEU A 309 -13.50 4.57 12.86
CA LEU A 309 -12.22 4.82 13.52
C LEU A 309 -12.04 6.32 13.79
N ILE A 310 -12.38 7.17 12.82
CA ILE A 310 -12.31 8.63 12.95
C ILE A 310 -13.29 9.12 14.02
N SER A 311 -14.53 8.65 14.04
CA SER A 311 -15.50 8.96 15.11
C SER A 311 -14.94 8.61 16.50
N LYS A 312 -14.32 7.43 16.62
CA LYS A 312 -13.83 6.90 17.91
C LYS A 312 -12.61 7.64 18.46
N TYR A 313 -11.69 8.06 17.60
CA TYR A 313 -10.39 8.57 18.04
C TYR A 313 -10.16 10.05 17.74
N GLU A 314 -10.74 10.56 16.66
CA GLU A 314 -10.49 11.91 16.15
C GLU A 314 -11.67 12.85 16.46
N GLY A 315 -12.90 12.33 16.47
CA GLY A 315 -14.08 12.99 17.01
C GLY A 315 -15.25 13.09 16.03
N GLU A 316 -16.39 13.55 16.55
CA GLU A 316 -17.66 13.57 15.83
C GLU A 316 -17.69 14.57 14.65
N GLU A 317 -16.97 15.69 14.76
CA GLU A 317 -16.90 16.67 13.67
C GLU A 317 -16.14 16.12 12.46
N ASP A 318 -15.02 15.44 12.70
CA ASP A 318 -14.25 14.76 11.65
C ASP A 318 -15.04 13.61 11.03
N TYR A 319 -15.75 12.84 11.84
CA TYR A 319 -16.66 11.81 11.35
C TYR A 319 -17.69 12.37 10.37
N LYS A 320 -18.37 13.46 10.72
CA LYS A 320 -19.35 14.12 9.85
C LYS A 320 -18.72 14.59 8.54
N ARG A 321 -17.52 15.20 8.60
CA ARG A 321 -16.79 15.63 7.40
C ARG A 321 -16.50 14.44 6.47
N VAL A 322 -16.06 13.31 7.03
CA VAL A 322 -15.79 12.10 6.26
C VAL A 322 -17.07 11.53 5.65
N ILE A 323 -18.16 11.43 6.42
CA ILE A 323 -19.44 10.92 5.91
C ILE A 323 -19.93 11.75 4.71
N GLU A 324 -19.90 13.07 4.81
CA GLU A 324 -20.32 13.93 3.70
C GLU A 324 -19.38 13.80 2.49
N PHE A 325 -18.07 13.74 2.70
CA PHE A 325 -17.10 13.48 1.63
C PHE A 325 -17.37 12.14 0.90
N GLU A 326 -17.64 11.06 1.63
CA GLU A 326 -17.91 9.76 1.03
C GLU A 326 -19.26 9.72 0.28
N LYS A 327 -20.29 10.40 0.80
CA LYS A 327 -21.57 10.56 0.10
C LYS A 327 -21.40 11.34 -1.20
N GLU A 328 -20.60 12.40 -1.22
CA GLU A 328 -20.26 13.15 -2.44
C GLU A 328 -19.55 12.29 -3.49
N LYS A 329 -18.84 11.24 -3.06
CA LYS A 329 -18.24 10.21 -3.93
C LYS A 329 -19.22 9.13 -4.38
N GLY A 330 -20.49 9.20 -3.98
CA GLY A 330 -21.53 8.24 -4.35
C GLY A 330 -21.69 7.06 -3.38
N PHE A 331 -20.99 7.05 -2.24
CA PHE A 331 -21.19 6.03 -1.19
C PHE A 331 -22.37 6.40 -0.29
N ILE A 332 -23.56 6.52 -0.88
CA ILE A 332 -24.76 7.02 -0.19
C ILE A 332 -25.23 6.11 0.95
N TYR A 333 -24.84 4.84 0.97
CA TYR A 333 -25.21 3.85 2.00
C TYR A 333 -24.23 3.75 3.18
N ILE A 334 -23.28 4.70 3.27
CA ILE A 334 -22.21 4.65 4.26
C ILE A 334 -22.73 4.74 5.70
N GLU A 335 -23.78 5.51 5.94
CA GLU A 335 -24.35 5.71 7.27
C GLU A 335 -25.04 4.45 7.80
N GLU A 336 -25.72 3.69 6.96
CA GLU A 336 -26.34 2.42 7.32
C GLU A 336 -25.30 1.40 7.78
N VAL A 337 -24.18 1.32 7.06
CA VAL A 337 -23.06 0.47 7.45
C VAL A 337 -22.40 0.99 8.74
N CYS A 338 -22.21 2.30 8.90
CA CYS A 338 -21.69 2.88 10.15
C CYS A 338 -22.59 2.56 11.35
N ASN A 339 -23.91 2.69 11.19
CA ASN A 339 -24.90 2.34 12.22
C ASN A 339 -24.85 0.84 12.57
N SER A 340 -24.66 -0.02 11.57
CA SER A 340 -24.41 -1.45 11.82
C SER A 340 -23.11 -1.67 12.58
N LEU A 341 -22.03 -0.97 12.23
CA LEU A 341 -20.74 -1.09 12.91
C LEU A 341 -20.77 -0.59 14.36
N GLU A 342 -21.67 0.34 14.72
CA GLU A 342 -21.87 0.67 16.15
C GLU A 342 -22.35 -0.53 16.97
N ASN A 343 -23.19 -1.38 16.38
CA ASN A 343 -23.64 -2.60 17.04
C ASN A 343 -22.49 -3.59 17.20
N TYR A 344 -21.59 -3.67 16.21
CA TYR A 344 -20.35 -4.43 16.34
C TYR A 344 -19.51 -3.94 17.52
N GLU A 345 -19.27 -2.63 17.60
CA GLU A 345 -18.50 -1.99 18.67
C GLU A 345 -19.09 -2.22 20.06
N LYS A 346 -20.42 -2.19 20.19
CA LYS A 346 -21.15 -2.38 21.46
C LYS A 346 -21.26 -3.86 21.88
N ASN A 347 -21.04 -4.81 20.97
CA ASN A 347 -21.28 -6.25 21.20
C ASN A 347 -20.04 -7.11 20.92
N ARG A 348 -18.85 -6.62 21.27
CA ARG A 348 -17.57 -7.32 21.01
C ARG A 348 -17.44 -8.67 21.72
N ASP A 349 -18.15 -8.89 22.83
CA ASP A 349 -18.19 -10.21 23.49
C ASP A 349 -18.87 -11.28 22.63
N LYS A 350 -19.88 -10.89 21.83
CA LYS A 350 -20.56 -11.75 20.86
C LYS A 350 -19.81 -11.81 19.53
N TYR A 351 -19.22 -10.69 19.13
CA TYR A 351 -18.52 -10.53 17.86
C TYR A 351 -17.06 -10.12 18.11
N PRO A 352 -16.20 -11.07 18.53
CA PRO A 352 -14.82 -10.76 18.91
C PRO A 352 -13.97 -10.28 17.73
N THR A 353 -14.29 -10.71 16.51
CA THR A 353 -13.57 -10.35 15.27
C THR A 353 -14.52 -9.73 14.24
N PHE A 354 -13.98 -8.92 13.34
CA PHE A 354 -14.77 -8.36 12.24
C PHE A 354 -15.35 -9.45 11.33
N GLU A 355 -14.62 -10.55 11.13
CA GLU A 355 -15.11 -11.75 10.42
C GLU A 355 -16.40 -12.30 11.05
N SER A 356 -16.47 -12.36 12.38
CA SER A 356 -17.67 -12.85 13.08
C SER A 356 -18.90 -11.94 12.92
N TYR A 357 -18.69 -10.67 12.56
CA TYR A 357 -19.75 -9.67 12.35
C TYR A 357 -20.11 -9.44 10.87
N TYR A 358 -19.25 -9.84 9.93
CA TYR A 358 -19.41 -9.53 8.50
C TYR A 358 -20.79 -9.91 7.95
N GLY A 359 -21.37 -11.02 8.40
CA GLY A 359 -22.73 -11.44 8.00
C GLY A 359 -23.82 -10.44 8.40
N GLU A 360 -23.69 -9.76 9.54
CA GLU A 360 -24.67 -8.73 9.97
C GLU A 360 -24.56 -7.45 9.13
N ILE A 361 -23.35 -7.11 8.64
CA ILE A 361 -23.16 -6.01 7.68
C ILE A 361 -23.90 -6.33 6.38
N ILE A 362 -23.70 -7.54 5.83
CA ILE A 362 -24.38 -7.97 4.60
C ILE A 362 -25.91 -8.00 4.80
N LYS A 363 -26.39 -8.48 5.96
CA LYS A 363 -27.81 -8.48 6.29
C LYS A 363 -28.38 -7.06 6.38
N CYS A 364 -27.67 -6.13 7.02
CA CYS A 364 -28.03 -4.72 7.09
C CYS A 364 -28.20 -4.12 5.68
N LEU A 365 -27.19 -4.27 4.83
CA LEU A 365 -27.26 -3.80 3.44
C LEU A 365 -28.43 -4.43 2.68
N SER A 366 -28.66 -5.73 2.85
CA SER A 366 -29.77 -6.44 2.19
C SER A 366 -31.16 -5.99 2.63
N SER A 367 -31.25 -5.29 3.77
CA SER A 367 -32.52 -4.76 4.31
C SER A 367 -32.83 -3.34 3.85
N ILE A 368 -31.89 -2.66 3.18
CA ILE A 368 -32.12 -1.31 2.63
C ILE A 368 -33.14 -1.41 1.49
N GLU A 369 -34.20 -0.62 1.59
CA GLU A 369 -35.20 -0.51 0.54
C GLU A 369 -34.69 0.45 -0.54
N THR A 370 -34.59 -0.04 -1.77
CA THR A 370 -34.33 0.78 -2.96
C THR A 370 -35.65 1.01 -3.68
N GLU A 371 -36.08 2.27 -3.74
CA GLU A 371 -37.20 2.72 -4.60
C GLU A 371 -36.97 2.39 -6.08
#